data_AF-A0A2D9DIR7-F1
#
_entry.id   AF-A0A2D9DIR7-F1
#
_cell.length_a   1.000
_cell.length_b   1.000
_cell.length_c   1.000
_cell.angle_alpha   90.00
_cell.angle_beta   90.00
_cell.angle_gamma   90.00
#
_symmetry.space_group_name_H-M   'P 1'
#
loop_
_entity.id
_entity.type
_entity.pdbx_description
1 polymer ?
#
loop_
_entity_poly.entity_id
_entity_poly.type
_entity_poly.pdbx_seq_one_letter_code
_entity_poly.pdbx_strand_id
1 'polypeptide(L)'
;MKEEEKYSNNPFSTTLLFCTQKATESMMKKDGFKIGQNNFHLLDKTEKYVSRVSKMNGDLRSVFEQINLVRIFMRRFPNRKFYYENGIGELDYMQYHTESLIHKVHTILEVMKLIVNEVYCLGIPKKECNWNTLTSKLNKKTTCLQIIDIYYKVFNDFIGYFGVMVPAVSVKQCHFKRYCNYI
;
A
#
# COMPACT_ATOMS: atom_id res chain seq x y z
N MET A 1 -8.74 -1.45 -16.30
CA MET A 1 -9.84 -2.39 -16.66
C MET A 1 -9.49 -3.86 -16.42
N LYS A 2 -8.83 -4.62 -17.33
CA LYS A 2 -8.69 -6.10 -17.15
C LYS A 2 -7.96 -6.58 -15.87
N GLU A 3 -7.03 -5.80 -15.31
CA GLU A 3 -6.26 -6.21 -14.12
C GLU A 3 -6.91 -5.76 -12.79
N GLU A 4 -7.54 -4.59 -12.78
CA GLU A 4 -8.29 -4.08 -11.60
C GLU A 4 -9.54 -4.92 -11.32
N GLU A 5 -10.21 -5.40 -12.38
CA GLU A 5 -11.32 -6.36 -12.25
C GLU A 5 -10.83 -7.70 -11.68
N LYS A 6 -9.67 -8.20 -12.14
CA LYS A 6 -9.07 -9.43 -11.59
C LYS A 6 -8.71 -9.28 -10.10
N TYR A 7 -8.14 -8.14 -9.71
CA TYR A 7 -7.86 -7.85 -8.31
C TYR A 7 -9.16 -7.79 -7.50
N SER A 8 -10.17 -7.06 -7.95
CA SER A 8 -11.43 -6.91 -7.20
C SER A 8 -12.23 -8.21 -7.09
N ASN A 9 -12.10 -9.08 -8.08
CA ASN A 9 -12.86 -10.34 -8.18
C ASN A 9 -12.12 -11.56 -7.60
N ASN A 10 -10.96 -11.36 -6.98
CA ASN A 10 -10.28 -12.49 -6.34
C ASN A 10 -11.09 -13.00 -5.12
N PRO A 11 -11.06 -14.32 -4.82
CA PRO A 11 -11.89 -14.92 -3.76
C PRO A 11 -11.72 -14.27 -2.38
N PHE A 12 -10.51 -13.80 -2.05
CA PHE A 12 -10.25 -13.12 -0.80
C PHE A 12 -10.95 -11.75 -0.75
N SER A 13 -10.82 -10.94 -1.80
CA SER A 13 -11.45 -9.61 -1.87
C SER A 13 -12.98 -9.69 -1.91
N THR A 14 -13.55 -10.67 -2.61
CA THR A 14 -15.01 -10.86 -2.65
C THR A 14 -15.55 -11.32 -1.30
N THR A 15 -14.86 -12.26 -0.64
CA THR A 15 -15.22 -12.72 0.71
C THR A 15 -15.12 -11.58 1.72
N LEU A 16 -14.04 -10.81 1.66
CA LEU A 16 -13.81 -9.68 2.58
C LEU A 16 -14.86 -8.58 2.40
N LEU A 17 -15.25 -8.27 1.16
CA LEU A 17 -16.32 -7.33 0.86
C LEU A 17 -17.65 -7.81 1.44
N PHE A 18 -18.01 -9.07 1.21
CA PHE A 18 -19.24 -9.67 1.75
C PHE A 18 -19.26 -9.65 3.28
N CYS A 19 -18.17 -10.05 3.93
CA CYS A 19 -18.05 -9.99 5.39
C CYS A 19 -18.16 -8.56 5.92
N THR A 20 -17.55 -7.59 5.22
CA THR A 20 -17.62 -6.17 5.60
C THR A 20 -19.04 -5.63 5.48
N GLN A 21 -19.75 -5.99 4.41
CA GLN A 21 -21.15 -5.62 4.21
C GLN A 21 -22.02 -6.19 5.33
N LYS A 22 -21.89 -7.49 5.63
CA LYS A 22 -22.61 -8.13 6.74
C LYS A 22 -22.35 -7.46 8.09
N ALA A 23 -21.09 -7.14 8.39
CA ALA A 23 -20.73 -6.44 9.63
C ALA A 23 -21.36 -5.04 9.68
N THR A 24 -21.45 -4.35 8.55
CA THR A 24 -22.07 -3.03 8.45
C THR A 24 -23.59 -3.10 8.66
N GLU A 25 -24.26 -4.06 8.01
CA GLU A 25 -25.70 -4.28 8.16
C GLU A 25 -26.08 -4.69 9.59
N SER A 26 -25.26 -5.54 10.22
CA SER A 26 -25.37 -5.90 11.63
C SER A 26 -25.24 -4.67 12.53
N MET A 27 -24.20 -3.87 12.33
CA MET A 27 -23.94 -2.65 13.09
C MET A 27 -25.07 -1.62 13.01
N MET A 28 -25.68 -1.44 11.83
CA MET A 28 -26.80 -0.51 11.62
C MET A 28 -28.06 -0.87 12.41
N LYS A 29 -28.20 -2.14 12.82
CA LYS A 29 -29.34 -2.64 13.60
C LYS A 29 -29.11 -2.60 15.11
N LYS A 30 -27.90 -2.27 15.56
CA LYS A 30 -27.54 -2.27 16.99
C LYS A 30 -27.98 -0.97 17.66
N ASP A 31 -28.44 -1.10 18.91
CA ASP A 31 -28.76 0.04 19.75
C ASP A 31 -27.53 0.95 19.92
N GLY A 32 -27.76 2.26 19.83
CA GLY A 32 -26.70 3.27 19.91
C GLY A 32 -26.02 3.62 18.58
N PHE A 33 -26.41 3.00 17.47
CA PHE A 33 -25.95 3.41 16.14
C PHE A 33 -26.34 4.86 15.82
N LYS A 34 -25.37 5.65 15.33
CA LYS A 34 -25.57 7.05 14.93
C LYS A 34 -25.03 7.31 13.54
N ILE A 35 -25.91 7.75 12.63
CA ILE A 35 -25.53 8.13 11.26
C ILE A 35 -24.49 9.28 11.31
N GLY A 36 -23.45 9.18 10.48
CA GLY A 36 -22.40 10.20 10.39
C GLY A 36 -21.36 10.18 11.52
N GLN A 37 -21.47 9.28 12.50
CA GLN A 37 -20.49 9.13 13.58
C GLN A 37 -19.67 7.84 13.46
N ASN A 38 -18.60 7.75 14.25
CA ASN A 38 -17.80 6.54 14.35
C ASN A 38 -18.51 5.49 15.22
N ASN A 39 -19.06 4.47 14.56
CA ASN A 39 -19.78 3.37 15.21
C ASN A 39 -18.90 2.11 15.44
N PHE A 40 -17.58 2.21 15.28
CA PHE A 40 -16.66 1.06 15.37
C PHE A 40 -16.73 0.32 16.72
N HIS A 41 -17.11 1.03 17.79
CA HIS A 41 -17.27 0.44 19.12
C HIS A 41 -18.38 -0.62 19.17
N LEU A 42 -19.42 -0.49 18.34
CA LEU A 42 -20.57 -1.41 18.25
C LEU A 42 -20.24 -2.75 17.59
N LEU A 43 -19.12 -2.83 16.89
CA LEU A 43 -18.66 -4.06 16.24
C LEU A 43 -18.15 -5.07 17.28
N ASP A 44 -18.48 -6.34 17.10
CA ASP A 44 -17.89 -7.42 17.89
C ASP A 44 -16.42 -7.70 17.50
N LYS A 45 -15.76 -8.67 18.15
CA LYS A 45 -14.34 -8.96 17.88
C LYS A 45 -14.08 -9.40 16.43
N THR A 46 -14.97 -10.21 15.87
CA THR A 46 -14.87 -10.75 14.50
C THR A 46 -15.15 -9.65 13.48
N GLU A 47 -16.20 -8.86 13.71
CA GLU A 47 -16.56 -7.70 12.88
C GLU A 47 -15.44 -6.64 12.89
N LYS A 48 -14.83 -6.38 14.06
CA LYS A 48 -13.66 -5.50 14.19
C LYS A 48 -12.46 -6.03 13.41
N TYR A 49 -12.20 -7.35 13.46
CA TYR A 49 -11.15 -7.98 12.66
C TYR A 49 -11.39 -7.79 11.16
N VAL A 50 -12.59 -8.14 10.68
CA VAL A 50 -12.98 -7.96 9.26
C VAL A 50 -12.81 -6.50 8.84
N SER A 51 -13.27 -5.55 9.65
CA SER A 51 -13.14 -4.12 9.38
C SER A 51 -11.68 -3.67 9.25
N ARG A 52 -10.78 -4.16 10.13
CA ARG A 52 -9.34 -3.83 10.07
C ARG A 52 -8.69 -4.40 8.80
N VAL A 53 -8.94 -5.68 8.49
CA VAL A 53 -8.39 -6.31 7.27
C VAL A 53 -8.94 -5.63 6.01
N SER A 54 -10.24 -5.32 5.99
CA SER A 54 -10.91 -4.61 4.89
C SER A 54 -10.32 -3.22 4.65
N LYS A 55 -10.06 -2.47 5.72
CA LYS A 55 -9.35 -1.19 5.64
C LYS A 55 -7.98 -1.33 4.97
N MET A 56 -7.16 -2.28 5.43
CA MET A 56 -5.82 -2.48 4.85
C MET A 56 -5.86 -2.95 3.39
N ASN A 57 -6.86 -3.75 3.02
CA ASN A 57 -7.09 -4.13 1.62
C ASN A 57 -7.50 -2.91 0.76
N GLY A 58 -8.30 -2.00 1.32
CA GLY A 58 -8.64 -0.71 0.71
C GLY A 58 -7.43 0.21 0.56
N ASP A 59 -6.56 0.27 1.57
CA ASP A 59 -5.31 1.03 1.52
C ASP A 59 -4.41 0.51 0.38
N LEU A 60 -4.27 -0.82 0.25
CA LEU A 60 -3.51 -1.45 -0.83
C LEU A 60 -4.07 -1.11 -2.22
N ARG A 61 -5.40 -1.17 -2.37
CA ARG A 61 -6.09 -0.79 -3.61
C ARG A 61 -5.83 0.68 -3.95
N SER A 62 -5.94 1.59 -2.98
CA SER A 62 -5.68 3.01 -3.20
C SER A 62 -4.25 3.28 -3.69
N VAL A 63 -3.26 2.57 -3.13
CA VAL A 63 -1.86 2.70 -3.59
C VAL A 63 -1.71 2.20 -5.03
N PHE A 64 -2.38 1.11 -5.40
CA PHE A 64 -2.38 0.62 -6.79
C PHE A 64 -3.02 1.61 -7.77
N GLU A 65 -4.15 2.21 -7.40
CA GLU A 65 -4.80 3.28 -8.19
C GLU A 65 -3.86 4.48 -8.37
N GLN A 66 -3.11 4.86 -7.34
CA GLN A 66 -2.09 5.92 -7.43
C GLN A 66 -0.94 5.56 -8.37
N ILE A 67 -0.48 4.31 -8.39
CA ILE A 67 0.52 3.83 -9.37
C ILE A 67 -0.02 3.94 -10.80
N ASN A 68 -1.29 3.59 -11.02
CA ASN A 68 -1.94 3.75 -12.33
C ASN A 68 -1.98 5.22 -12.77
N LEU A 69 -2.25 6.15 -11.84
CA LEU A 69 -2.16 7.58 -12.14
C LEU A 69 -0.75 8.00 -12.54
N VAL A 70 0.29 7.57 -11.81
CA VAL A 70 1.69 7.85 -12.17
C VAL A 70 2.00 7.35 -13.59
N ARG A 71 1.54 6.15 -13.95
CA ARG A 71 1.69 5.61 -15.31
C ARG A 71 1.02 6.49 -16.36
N ILE A 72 -0.19 6.99 -16.09
CA ILE A 72 -0.91 7.90 -17.01
C ILE A 72 -0.13 9.20 -17.18
N PHE A 73 0.40 9.76 -16.10
CA PHE A 73 1.22 10.98 -16.15
C PHE A 73 2.53 10.76 -16.93
N MET A 74 3.23 9.65 -16.70
CA MET A 74 4.44 9.32 -17.44
C MET A 74 4.20 9.10 -18.93
N ARG A 75 3.04 8.55 -19.32
CA ARG A 75 2.65 8.40 -20.74
C ARG A 75 2.44 9.73 -21.47
N ARG A 76 2.24 10.84 -20.75
CA ARG A 76 2.16 12.17 -21.35
C ARG A 76 3.54 12.68 -21.74
N PHE A 77 4.64 12.02 -21.39
CA PHE A 77 5.97 12.37 -21.89
C PHE A 77 6.15 11.86 -23.34
N PRO A 78 6.78 12.62 -24.25
CA PRO A 78 7.33 13.98 -24.11
C PRO A 78 6.37 15.06 -24.66
N ASN A 79 5.09 15.08 -24.26
CA ASN A 79 4.16 16.13 -24.68
C ASN A 79 4.56 17.47 -24.03
N ARG A 80 5.41 18.22 -24.73
CA ARG A 80 6.06 19.45 -24.29
C ARG A 80 5.09 20.52 -23.83
N LYS A 81 3.89 20.60 -24.41
CA LYS A 81 2.94 21.69 -24.15
C LYS A 81 2.61 21.82 -22.66
N PHE A 82 2.32 20.71 -21.97
CA PHE A 82 1.92 20.73 -20.58
C PHE A 82 3.05 21.22 -19.64
N TYR A 83 4.28 20.74 -19.82
CA TYR A 83 5.40 21.08 -18.91
C TYR A 83 5.92 22.50 -19.17
N TYR A 84 6.05 22.89 -20.44
CA TYR A 84 6.54 24.23 -20.81
C TYR A 84 5.57 25.35 -20.38
N GLU A 85 4.26 25.16 -20.55
CA GLU A 85 3.25 26.15 -20.13
C GLU A 85 3.23 26.35 -18.60
N ASN A 86 3.73 25.37 -17.83
CA ASN A 86 3.82 25.44 -16.37
C ASN A 86 5.27 25.70 -15.87
N GLY A 87 6.23 25.97 -16.76
CA GLY A 87 7.62 26.21 -16.39
C GLY A 87 8.35 25.01 -15.77
N ILE A 88 7.89 23.78 -16.04
CA ILE A 88 8.45 22.54 -15.50
C ILE A 88 9.44 21.96 -16.52
N GLY A 89 10.68 21.69 -16.08
CA GLY A 89 11.66 20.99 -16.89
C GLY A 89 11.26 19.54 -17.16
N GLU A 90 11.57 19.03 -18.36
CA GLU A 90 11.30 17.63 -18.73
C GLU A 90 11.92 16.64 -17.73
N LEU A 91 13.16 16.93 -17.27
CA LEU A 91 13.86 16.13 -16.27
C LEU A 91 13.17 16.18 -14.90
N ASP A 92 12.73 17.37 -14.45
CA ASP A 92 12.05 17.55 -13.17
C ASP A 92 10.73 16.78 -13.12
N TYR A 93 9.98 16.81 -14.23
CA TYR A 93 8.74 16.04 -14.36
C TYR A 93 8.98 14.53 -14.27
N MET A 94 9.97 14.01 -15.02
CA MET A 94 10.33 12.60 -14.99
C MET A 94 10.82 12.16 -13.61
N GLN A 95 11.62 12.99 -12.96
CA GLN A 95 12.14 12.74 -11.62
C GLN A 95 11.02 12.68 -10.58
N TYR A 96 10.13 13.68 -10.55
CA TYR A 96 9.00 13.73 -9.62
C TYR A 96 8.11 12.48 -9.71
N HIS A 97 7.75 12.07 -10.94
CA HIS A 97 6.89 10.91 -11.12
C HIS A 97 7.62 9.58 -10.85
N THR A 98 8.92 9.49 -11.13
CA THR A 98 9.75 8.34 -10.74
C THR A 98 9.86 8.20 -9.23
N GLU A 99 10.13 9.29 -8.51
CA GLU A 99 10.19 9.30 -7.04
C GLU A 99 8.84 8.93 -6.43
N SER A 100 7.75 9.48 -6.97
CA SER A 100 6.39 9.11 -6.59
C SER A 100 6.15 7.61 -6.77
N LEU A 101 6.53 7.05 -7.93
CA LEU A 101 6.41 5.60 -8.19
C LEU A 101 7.16 4.77 -7.14
N ILE A 102 8.45 5.07 -6.90
CA ILE A 102 9.28 4.36 -5.92
C ILE A 102 8.62 4.39 -4.54
N HIS A 103 8.12 5.54 -4.11
CA HIS A 103 7.45 5.69 -2.83
C HIS A 103 6.15 4.85 -2.74
N LYS A 104 5.34 4.81 -3.80
CA LYS A 104 4.12 3.98 -3.83
C LYS A 104 4.43 2.49 -3.82
N VAL A 105 5.42 2.03 -4.58
CA VAL A 105 5.87 0.64 -4.56
C VAL A 105 6.40 0.24 -3.17
N HIS A 106 7.16 1.11 -2.50
CA HIS A 106 7.56 0.88 -1.11
C HIS A 106 6.34 0.81 -0.17
N THR A 107 5.34 1.66 -0.37
CA THR A 107 4.12 1.67 0.46
C THR A 107 3.34 0.36 0.35
N ILE A 108 3.31 -0.27 -0.82
CA ILE A 108 2.70 -1.61 -0.99
C ILE A 108 3.38 -2.62 -0.06
N LEU A 109 4.71 -2.65 -0.01
CA LEU A 109 5.47 -3.55 0.86
C LEU A 109 5.09 -3.34 2.34
N GLU A 110 4.98 -2.09 2.79
CA GLU A 110 4.56 -1.77 4.16
C GLU A 110 3.14 -2.26 4.46
N VAL A 111 2.19 -2.02 3.55
CA VAL A 111 0.80 -2.47 3.72
C VAL A 111 0.72 -4.00 3.74
N MET A 112 1.48 -4.71 2.88
CA MET A 112 1.52 -6.17 2.88
C MET A 112 1.99 -6.75 4.21
N LYS A 113 3.03 -6.15 4.82
CA LYS A 113 3.51 -6.55 6.16
C LYS A 113 2.42 -6.37 7.23
N LEU A 114 1.69 -5.25 7.19
CA LEU A 114 0.60 -4.97 8.13
C LEU A 114 -0.58 -5.95 7.94
N ILE A 115 -0.92 -6.30 6.69
CA ILE A 115 -1.95 -7.31 6.41
C ILE A 115 -1.56 -8.66 7.01
N VAL A 116 -0.31 -9.11 6.83
CA VAL A 116 0.16 -10.37 7.43
C VAL A 116 0.08 -10.32 8.95
N ASN A 117 0.55 -9.23 9.58
CA ASN A 117 0.46 -9.05 11.02
C ASN A 117 -0.98 -9.17 11.55
N GLU A 118 -1.95 -8.59 10.85
CA GLU A 118 -3.36 -8.66 11.25
C GLU A 118 -4.00 -10.02 10.97
N VAL A 119 -3.82 -10.58 9.75
CA VAL A 119 -4.45 -11.85 9.34
C VAL A 119 -3.99 -13.02 10.20
N TYR A 120 -2.72 -13.02 10.62
CA TYR A 120 -2.17 -14.02 11.52
C TYR A 120 -2.28 -13.63 13.00
N CYS A 121 -2.93 -12.51 13.32
CA CYS A 121 -3.11 -12.01 14.68
C CYS A 121 -1.79 -11.96 15.49
N LEU A 122 -0.67 -11.56 14.87
CA LEU A 122 0.66 -11.61 15.48
C LEU A 122 0.85 -10.56 16.58
N GLY A 123 -0.04 -9.56 16.64
CA GLY A 123 -0.07 -8.53 17.67
C GLY A 123 1.17 -7.63 17.68
N ILE A 124 1.87 -7.48 16.55
CA ILE A 124 3.04 -6.61 16.43
C ILE A 124 2.55 -5.16 16.33
N PRO A 125 3.06 -4.22 17.16
CA PRO A 125 2.74 -2.81 17.00
C PRO A 125 3.13 -2.30 15.60
N LYS A 126 2.31 -1.42 15.01
CA LYS A 126 2.53 -0.94 13.62
C LYS A 126 3.94 -0.39 13.39
N LYS A 127 4.48 0.35 14.36
CA LYS A 127 5.82 0.97 14.28
C LYS A 127 6.95 -0.07 14.27
N GLU A 128 6.70 -1.25 14.85
CA GLU A 128 7.67 -2.34 14.96
C GLU A 128 7.46 -3.41 13.89
N CYS A 129 6.43 -3.29 13.06
CA CYS A 129 6.05 -4.29 12.06
C CYS A 129 7.00 -4.30 10.85
N ASN A 130 8.23 -4.73 11.08
CA ASN A 130 9.28 -4.88 10.09
C ASN A 130 9.55 -6.37 9.77
N TRP A 131 10.38 -6.63 8.76
CA TRP A 131 10.68 -7.98 8.29
C TRP A 131 11.25 -8.91 9.37
N ASN A 132 12.14 -8.40 10.22
CA ASN A 132 12.77 -9.19 11.28
C ASN A 132 11.74 -9.64 12.32
N THR A 133 10.85 -8.74 12.74
CA THR A 133 9.78 -9.06 13.69
C THR A 133 8.72 -10.00 13.11
N LEU A 134 8.40 -9.88 11.81
CA LEU A 134 7.48 -10.81 11.15
C LEU A 134 8.07 -12.21 11.08
N THR A 135 9.33 -12.32 10.66
CA THR A 135 10.00 -13.61 10.49
C THR A 135 10.41 -14.28 11.80
N SER A 136 10.42 -13.55 12.93
CA SER A 136 10.57 -14.13 14.27
C SER A 136 9.27 -14.74 14.79
N LYS A 137 8.11 -14.24 14.37
CA LYS A 137 6.78 -14.76 14.77
C LYS A 137 6.14 -15.70 13.77
N LEU A 138 6.55 -15.67 12.51
CA LEU A 138 5.98 -16.47 11.44
C LEU A 138 7.08 -17.15 10.61
N ASN A 139 6.87 -18.43 10.26
CA ASN A 139 7.84 -19.20 9.51
C ASN A 139 8.06 -18.61 8.10
N LYS A 140 9.32 -18.34 7.72
CA LYS A 140 9.68 -17.81 6.39
C LYS A 140 9.17 -18.66 5.22
N LYS A 141 8.89 -19.94 5.44
CA LYS A 141 8.32 -20.86 4.44
C LYS A 141 6.82 -20.66 4.20
N THR A 142 6.13 -19.87 5.03
CA THR A 142 4.72 -19.54 4.80
C THR A 142 4.59 -18.73 3.51
N THR A 143 3.64 -19.11 2.66
CA THR A 143 3.43 -18.54 1.31
C THR A 143 3.39 -17.01 1.32
N CYS A 144 2.73 -16.38 2.31
CA CYS A 144 2.64 -14.92 2.40
C CYS A 144 4.00 -14.25 2.60
N LEU A 145 4.88 -14.81 3.44
CA LEU A 145 6.22 -14.28 3.65
C LEU A 145 7.09 -14.51 2.41
N GLN A 146 6.95 -15.65 1.73
CA GLN A 146 7.66 -15.89 0.47
C GLN A 146 7.27 -14.85 -0.59
N ILE A 147 5.98 -14.51 -0.69
CA ILE A 147 5.50 -13.47 -1.61
C ILE A 147 6.09 -12.10 -1.25
N ILE A 148 6.12 -11.73 0.04
CA ILE A 148 6.72 -10.47 0.48
C ILE A 148 8.24 -10.44 0.20
N ASP A 149 8.95 -11.54 0.42
CA ASP A 149 10.38 -11.66 0.13
C ASP A 149 10.69 -11.50 -1.36
N ILE A 150 9.90 -12.15 -2.22
CA ILE A 150 9.99 -12.01 -3.68
C ILE A 150 9.72 -10.56 -4.08
N TYR A 151 8.67 -9.94 -3.54
CA TYR A 151 8.34 -8.54 -3.81
C TYR A 151 9.49 -7.62 -3.43
N TYR A 152 10.07 -7.80 -2.24
CA TYR A 152 11.20 -7.00 -1.76
C TYR A 152 12.44 -7.14 -2.64
N LYS A 153 12.75 -8.36 -3.11
CA LYS A 153 13.85 -8.59 -4.06
C LYS A 153 13.65 -7.81 -5.36
N VAL A 154 12.46 -7.94 -5.96
CA VAL A 154 12.11 -7.20 -7.18
C VAL A 154 12.17 -5.69 -6.95
N PHE A 155 11.72 -5.20 -5.80
CA PHE A 155 11.79 -3.80 -5.43
C PHE A 155 13.24 -3.30 -5.29
N ASN A 156 14.13 -4.08 -4.68
CA ASN A 156 15.54 -3.73 -4.59
C ASN A 156 16.22 -3.69 -5.96
N ASP A 157 15.93 -4.67 -6.83
CA ASP A 157 16.45 -4.68 -8.21
C ASP A 157 15.95 -3.46 -8.98
N PHE A 158 14.66 -3.11 -8.80
CA PHE A 158 14.06 -1.91 -9.37
C PHE A 158 14.78 -0.65 -8.89
N ILE A 159 14.97 -0.46 -7.58
CA ILE A 159 15.74 0.69 -7.07
C ILE A 159 17.17 0.67 -7.61
N GLY A 160 17.82 -0.49 -7.66
CA GLY A 160 19.18 -0.63 -8.19
C GLY A 160 19.30 -0.12 -9.62
N TYR A 161 18.31 -0.41 -10.47
CA TYR A 161 18.23 0.10 -11.83
C TYR A 161 18.08 1.64 -11.89
N PHE A 162 17.17 2.22 -11.09
CA PHE A 162 16.91 3.67 -11.11
C PHE A 162 17.95 4.50 -10.34
N GLY A 163 18.61 3.92 -9.33
CA GLY A 163 19.69 4.54 -8.58
C GLY A 163 20.94 4.84 -9.42
N VAL A 164 21.06 4.22 -10.59
CA VAL A 164 22.08 4.54 -11.61
C VAL A 164 21.68 5.73 -12.49
N MET A 165 20.37 6.03 -12.62
CA MET A 165 19.85 7.10 -13.49
C MET A 165 19.51 8.40 -12.77
N VAL A 166 19.30 8.39 -11.45
CA VAL A 166 18.99 9.61 -10.68
C VAL A 166 20.25 10.10 -9.95
N PRO A 167 20.73 11.33 -10.20
CA PRO A 167 21.89 11.85 -9.49
C PRO A 167 21.64 11.81 -7.98
N ALA A 168 22.65 11.37 -7.23
CA ALA A 168 22.59 11.13 -5.79
C ALA A 168 22.14 12.35 -4.95
N VAL A 169 21.97 13.54 -5.55
CA VAL A 169 21.53 14.77 -4.88
C VAL A 169 20.01 14.80 -4.68
N SER A 170 19.19 14.28 -5.61
CA SER A 170 17.73 14.21 -5.38
C SER A 170 17.34 13.08 -4.44
N VAL A 171 18.00 11.93 -4.54
CA VAL A 171 17.78 10.80 -3.62
C VAL A 171 18.26 11.16 -2.19
N LYS A 172 19.23 12.08 -2.06
CA LYS A 172 19.67 12.62 -0.75
C LYS A 172 18.71 13.65 -0.15
N GLN A 173 17.93 14.37 -0.96
CA GLN A 173 16.93 15.34 -0.46
C GLN A 173 15.53 14.77 -0.32
N CYS A 174 15.22 13.64 -0.97
CA CYS A 174 14.00 12.90 -0.72
C CYS A 174 14.07 12.11 0.59
N HIS A 175 14.40 12.77 1.72
CA HIS A 175 14.28 12.30 3.12
C HIS A 175 14.66 10.84 3.45
N PHE A 176 15.39 10.11 2.59
CA PHE A 176 15.56 8.66 2.71
C PHE A 176 16.46 8.31 3.91
N LYS A 177 17.43 9.18 4.22
CA LYS A 177 18.27 9.07 5.43
C LYS A 177 17.51 9.30 6.75
N ARG A 178 16.28 9.80 6.72
CA ARG A 178 15.45 9.96 7.94
C ARG A 178 14.55 8.75 8.20
N TYR A 179 14.28 7.90 7.21
CA TYR A 179 13.37 6.75 7.37
C TYR A 179 14.09 5.44 7.70
N CYS A 180 15.37 5.26 7.37
CA CYS A 180 16.14 4.09 7.81
C CYS A 180 16.65 4.17 9.27
N ASN A 181 16.51 5.32 9.94
CA ASN A 181 16.91 5.52 11.35
C ASN A 181 15.71 5.62 12.31
N TYR A 182 14.50 5.28 11.85
CA TYR A 182 13.29 5.13 12.68
C TYR A 182 12.59 3.78 12.46
N ILE A 183 13.37 2.75 12.09
CA ILE A 183 12.99 1.33 12.20
C ILE A 183 13.90 0.69 13.24
#